data_AF-A0AA96JEZ0-F1
#
_entry.id   AF-A0AA96JEZ0-F1
#
_cell.length_a   1.000
_cell.length_b   1.000
_cell.length_c   1.000
_cell.angle_alpha   90.00
_cell.angle_beta   90.00
_cell.angle_gamma   90.00
#
_symmetry.space_group_name_H-M   'P 1'
#
loop_
_entity.id
_entity.type
_entity.pdbx_description
1 polymer ?
#
loop_
_entity_poly.entity_id
_entity_poly.type
_entity_poly.pdbx_seq_one_letter_code
_entity_poly.pdbx_strand_id
1 'polypeptide(L)'
;MTSSPAPEARAERFVRELAELRIPDPAAAHAALWLRLGGLLMAAGLVLGALAFPLAHATDNSLAQGDALALGLGGIAAAVVGGALFLRYSLTGFLRFWLARQSYDLDRLGERLTALPGTTATTTPLPEGDPRNGVPRTDPAPR
;
A
#
# COMPACT_ATOMS: atom_id res chain seq x y z
N MET A 1 18.77 4.33 46.90
CA MET A 1 19.52 4.89 45.75
C MET A 1 19.09 4.13 44.50
N THR A 2 17.90 4.45 43.98
CA THR A 2 17.28 3.80 42.81
C THR A 2 16.49 4.86 42.04
N SER A 3 17.20 5.60 41.18
CA SER A 3 16.61 6.58 40.29
C SER A 3 15.98 5.86 39.09
N SER A 4 14.65 5.95 38.96
CA SER A 4 13.93 5.54 37.74
C SER A 4 14.52 6.28 36.54
N PRO A 5 14.90 5.60 35.44
CA PRO A 5 15.43 6.29 34.26
C PRO A 5 14.38 7.25 33.70
N ALA A 6 14.79 8.49 33.49
CA ALA A 6 13.94 9.58 33.00
C ALA A 6 13.28 9.20 31.65
N PRO A 7 12.06 9.69 31.38
CA PRO A 7 11.32 9.42 30.13
C PRO A 7 12.12 9.70 28.85
N GLU A 8 13.03 10.69 28.85
CA GLU A 8 13.97 10.92 27.73
C GLU A 8 14.84 9.69 27.41
N ALA A 9 15.36 9.00 28.43
CA ALA A 9 16.25 7.85 28.23
C ALA A 9 15.52 6.64 27.60
N ARG A 10 14.20 6.53 27.82
CA ARG A 10 13.36 5.49 27.20
C ARG A 10 12.97 5.88 25.77
N ALA A 11 12.67 7.16 25.54
CA ALA A 11 12.38 7.69 24.21
C ALA A 11 13.58 7.58 23.27
N GLU A 12 14.78 7.98 23.71
CA GLU A 12 16.01 7.83 22.92
C GLU A 12 16.35 6.37 22.64
N ARG A 13 16.09 5.48 23.60
CA ARG A 13 16.26 4.03 23.39
C ARG A 13 15.27 3.49 22.36
N PHE A 14 14.01 3.91 22.40
CA PHE A 14 13.01 3.56 21.40
C PHE A 14 13.35 4.10 20.02
N VAL A 15 13.87 5.34 19.92
CA VAL A 15 14.32 5.93 18.65
C VAL A 15 15.52 5.17 18.10
N ARG A 16 16.44 4.74 18.95
CA ARG A 16 17.58 3.90 18.56
C ARG A 16 17.15 2.51 18.12
N GLU A 17 16.26 1.87 18.87
CA GLU A 17 15.68 0.56 18.51
C GLU A 17 14.84 0.65 17.23
N LEU A 18 14.11 1.74 17.00
CA LEU A 18 13.40 2.01 15.74
C LEU A 18 14.36 2.25 14.57
N ALA A 19 15.48 2.94 14.80
CA ALA A 19 16.52 3.14 13.79
C ALA A 19 17.24 1.83 13.43
N GLU A 20 17.41 0.95 14.42
CA GLU A 20 18.02 -0.38 14.29
C GLU A 20 17.07 -1.40 13.66
N LEU A 21 15.76 -1.30 13.95
CA LEU A 21 14.69 -2.08 13.31
C LEU A 21 14.38 -1.61 11.89
N ARG A 22 14.80 -0.37 11.53
CA ARG A 22 14.77 0.14 10.16
C ARG A 22 15.89 -0.48 9.31
N ILE A 23 15.99 -1.81 9.38
CA ILE A 23 16.77 -2.64 8.47
C ILE A 23 16.43 -2.15 7.06
N PRO A 24 17.43 -1.66 6.28
CA PRO A 24 17.21 -1.25 4.90
C PRO A 24 16.53 -2.40 4.18
N ASP A 25 15.27 -2.22 3.80
CA ASP A 25 14.50 -3.30 3.21
C ASP A 25 15.12 -3.63 1.85
N PRO A 26 15.85 -4.75 1.70
CA PRO A 26 16.50 -5.07 0.44
C PRO A 26 15.45 -5.29 -0.65
N ALA A 27 14.19 -5.57 -0.29
CA ALA A 27 13.09 -5.64 -1.25
C ALA A 27 12.72 -4.25 -1.84
N ALA A 28 12.93 -3.16 -1.10
CA ALA A 28 12.67 -1.81 -1.59
C ALA A 28 13.66 -1.40 -2.70
N ALA A 29 14.93 -1.82 -2.59
CA ALA A 29 15.94 -1.59 -3.63
C ALA A 29 15.58 -2.33 -4.94
N HIS A 30 15.14 -3.59 -4.84
CA HIS A 30 14.67 -4.34 -6.00
C HIS A 30 13.43 -3.69 -6.63
N ALA A 31 12.46 -3.24 -5.84
CA ALA A 31 11.27 -2.57 -6.36
C ALA A 31 11.61 -1.31 -7.18
N ALA A 32 12.59 -0.50 -6.73
CA ALA A 32 13.06 0.66 -7.47
C ALA A 32 13.77 0.28 -8.78
N LEU A 33 14.55 -0.81 -8.78
CA LEU A 33 15.18 -1.35 -9.97
C LEU A 33 14.13 -1.80 -11.00
N TRP A 34 13.11 -2.56 -10.58
CA TRP A 34 12.03 -3.03 -11.44
C TRP A 34 11.18 -1.89 -12.01
N LEU A 35 10.96 -0.82 -11.23
CA LEU A 35 10.30 0.40 -11.72
C LEU A 35 11.10 1.07 -12.84
N ARG A 36 12.41 1.27 -12.62
CA ARG A 36 13.32 1.85 -13.63
C ARG A 36 13.40 0.99 -14.88
N LEU A 37 13.52 -0.33 -14.71
CA LEU A 37 13.56 -1.29 -15.80
C LEU A 37 12.26 -1.26 -16.61
N GLY A 38 11.10 -1.24 -15.95
CA GLY A 38 9.80 -1.12 -16.60
C GLY A 38 9.67 0.17 -17.42
N GLY A 39 10.06 1.31 -16.84
CA GLY A 39 10.06 2.59 -17.55
C GLY A 39 11.03 2.64 -18.74
N LEU A 40 12.25 2.10 -18.57
CA LEU A 40 13.23 1.98 -19.65
C LEU A 40 12.72 1.07 -20.78
N LEU A 41 12.17 -0.09 -20.44
CA LEU A 41 11.62 -1.03 -21.40
C LEU A 41 10.43 -0.43 -22.15
N MET A 42 9.57 0.33 -21.45
CA MET A 42 8.47 1.07 -22.05
C MET A 42 8.96 2.07 -23.10
N ALA A 43 9.93 2.91 -22.74
CA ALA A 43 10.49 3.91 -23.63
C ALA A 43 11.22 3.26 -24.82
N ALA A 44 12.04 2.23 -24.56
CA ALA A 44 12.75 1.50 -25.61
C ALA A 44 11.78 0.85 -26.61
N GLY A 45 10.71 0.21 -26.12
CA GLY A 45 9.67 -0.38 -26.96
C GLY A 45 8.97 0.65 -27.86
N LEU A 46 8.67 1.84 -27.32
CA LEU A 46 8.07 2.94 -28.10
C LEU A 46 9.02 3.42 -29.22
N VAL A 47 10.31 3.56 -28.91
CA VAL A 47 11.34 3.96 -29.88
C VAL A 47 11.48 2.90 -30.98
N LEU A 48 11.55 1.62 -30.62
CA LEU A 48 11.60 0.51 -31.58
C LEU A 48 10.37 0.49 -32.50
N GLY A 49 9.17 0.67 -31.93
CA GLY A 49 7.92 0.77 -32.71
C GLY A 49 7.92 1.96 -33.67
N ALA A 50 8.41 3.11 -33.24
CA ALA A 50 8.49 4.31 -34.08
C ALA A 50 9.51 4.15 -35.23
N LEU A 51 10.64 3.47 -34.98
CA LEU A 51 11.68 3.22 -35.99
C LEU A 51 11.28 2.16 -37.02
N ALA A 52 10.35 1.27 -36.67
CA ALA A 52 9.89 0.23 -37.58
C ALA A 52 9.21 0.79 -38.84
N PHE A 53 8.46 1.89 -38.72
CA PHE A 53 7.78 2.50 -39.87
C PHE A 53 8.75 2.99 -40.96
N PRO A 54 9.72 3.88 -40.68
CA PRO A 54 10.65 4.33 -41.72
C PRO A 54 11.51 3.18 -42.29
N LEU A 55 11.86 2.18 -41.48
CA LEU A 55 12.58 0.98 -41.95
C LEU A 55 11.76 0.16 -42.95
N ALA A 56 10.47 -0.07 -42.64
CA ALA A 56 9.56 -0.77 -43.54
C ALA A 56 9.27 0.04 -44.81
N HIS A 57 9.25 1.38 -44.71
CA HIS A 57 8.95 2.27 -45.82
C HIS A 57 10.14 2.49 -46.77
N ALA A 58 11.37 2.23 -46.31
CA ALA A 58 12.59 2.44 -47.08
C ALA A 58 12.93 1.28 -48.05
N THR A 59 12.11 0.23 -48.10
CA THR A 59 12.41 -1.00 -48.86
C THR A 59 11.16 -1.54 -49.56
N ASP A 60 11.34 -2.00 -50.81
CA ASP A 60 10.30 -2.71 -51.58
C ASP A 60 10.42 -4.25 -51.47
N ASN A 61 11.45 -4.74 -50.75
CA ASN A 61 11.65 -6.17 -50.53
C ASN A 61 10.73 -6.67 -49.40
N SER A 62 9.85 -7.61 -49.72
CA SER A 62 8.88 -8.19 -48.78
C SER A 62 9.51 -8.84 -47.55
N LEU A 63 10.71 -9.42 -47.67
CA LEU A 63 11.40 -10.04 -46.54
C LEU A 63 11.87 -8.98 -45.53
N ALA A 64 12.51 -7.92 -46.02
CA ALA A 64 12.99 -6.83 -45.18
C ALA A 64 11.83 -6.04 -44.55
N GLN A 65 10.72 -5.89 -45.27
CA GLN A 65 9.50 -5.30 -44.75
C GLN A 65 8.89 -6.16 -43.62
N GLY A 66 8.92 -7.49 -43.78
CA GLY A 66 8.49 -8.45 -42.75
C GLY A 66 9.32 -8.35 -41.47
N ASP A 67 10.65 -8.28 -41.59
CA ASP A 67 11.55 -8.09 -40.44
C ASP A 67 11.30 -6.76 -39.72
N ALA A 68 11.08 -5.68 -40.48
CA ALA A 68 10.73 -4.38 -39.92
C ALA A 68 9.39 -4.40 -39.17
N LEU A 69 8.38 -5.10 -39.69
CA LEU A 69 7.09 -5.30 -39.01
C LEU A 69 7.25 -6.14 -37.73
N ALA A 70 8.02 -7.21 -37.77
CA ALA A 70 8.30 -8.05 -36.60
C ALA A 70 9.01 -7.25 -35.49
N LEU A 71 9.99 -6.41 -35.86
CA LEU A 71 10.66 -5.49 -34.95
C LEU A 71 9.68 -4.48 -34.34
N GLY A 72 8.77 -3.91 -35.15
CA GLY A 72 7.74 -2.98 -34.68
C GLY A 72 6.78 -3.62 -33.68
N LEU A 73 6.26 -4.82 -33.99
CA LEU A 73 5.40 -5.58 -33.08
C LEU A 73 6.12 -5.97 -31.78
N GLY A 74 7.39 -6.37 -31.88
CA GLY A 74 8.23 -6.63 -30.72
C GLY A 74 8.40 -5.38 -29.84
N GLY A 75 8.62 -4.22 -30.46
CA GLY A 75 8.68 -2.92 -29.77
C GLY A 75 7.38 -2.59 -29.03
N ILE A 76 6.23 -2.78 -29.67
CA ILE A 76 4.91 -2.57 -29.05
C ILE A 76 4.70 -3.52 -27.86
N ALA A 77 5.01 -4.81 -28.03
CA ALA A 77 4.88 -5.79 -26.94
C ALA A 77 5.79 -5.43 -25.75
N ALA A 78 7.04 -5.05 -26.02
CA ALA A 78 7.97 -4.57 -24.99
C ALA A 78 7.44 -3.31 -24.31
N ALA A 79 6.83 -2.38 -25.05
CA ALA A 79 6.25 -1.17 -24.50
C ALA A 79 5.10 -1.47 -23.52
N VAL A 80 4.20 -2.38 -23.91
CA VAL A 80 3.07 -2.81 -23.08
C VAL A 80 3.55 -3.52 -21.81
N VAL A 81 4.49 -4.46 -21.93
CA VAL A 81 5.06 -5.17 -20.78
C VAL A 81 5.78 -4.20 -19.85
N GLY A 82 6.63 -3.32 -20.40
CA GLY A 82 7.32 -2.29 -19.64
C GLY A 82 6.35 -1.36 -18.90
N GLY A 83 5.28 -0.93 -19.58
CA GLY A 83 4.21 -0.12 -19.00
C GLY A 83 3.47 -0.84 -17.86
N ALA A 84 3.14 -2.12 -18.02
CA ALA A 84 2.51 -2.91 -16.97
C ALA A 84 3.41 -3.09 -15.73
N LEU A 85 4.70 -3.37 -15.92
CA LEU A 85 5.66 -3.40 -14.83
C LEU A 85 5.76 -2.02 -14.15
N PHE A 86 5.96 -0.96 -14.91
CA PHE A 86 6.05 0.40 -14.39
C PHE A 86 4.82 0.75 -13.54
N LEU A 87 3.62 0.49 -14.06
CA LEU A 87 2.37 0.77 -13.36
C LEU A 87 2.25 -0.03 -12.06
N ARG A 88 2.55 -1.34 -12.09
CA ARG A 88 2.50 -2.23 -10.91
C ARG A 88 3.40 -1.73 -9.78
N TYR A 89 4.65 -1.41 -10.09
CA TYR A 89 5.61 -0.96 -9.08
C TYR A 89 5.35 0.48 -8.64
N SER A 90 4.88 1.36 -9.53
CA SER A 90 4.49 2.73 -9.20
C SER A 90 3.32 2.76 -8.24
N LEU A 91 2.28 1.96 -8.51
CA LEU A 91 1.07 1.91 -7.70
C LEU A 91 1.36 1.37 -6.29
N THR A 92 2.25 0.39 -6.17
CA THR A 92 2.64 -0.16 -4.87
C THR A 92 3.32 0.89 -4.00
N GLY A 93 4.24 1.68 -4.57
CA GLY A 93 4.88 2.80 -3.88
C GLY A 93 3.88 3.88 -3.46
N PHE A 94 3.02 4.28 -4.39
CA PHE A 94 1.98 5.28 -4.13
C PHE A 94 1.00 4.85 -3.05
N LEU A 95 0.46 3.63 -3.13
CA LEU A 95 -0.47 3.09 -2.15
C LEU A 95 0.18 2.97 -0.77
N ARG A 96 1.44 2.56 -0.69
CA ARG A 96 2.17 2.48 0.59
C ARG A 96 2.27 3.86 1.25
N PHE A 97 2.65 4.88 0.49
CA PHE A 97 2.70 6.25 0.99
C PHE A 97 1.32 6.77 1.39
N TRP A 98 0.33 6.53 0.53
CA TRP A 98 -1.04 7.00 0.74
C TRP A 98 -1.67 6.37 1.99
N LEU A 99 -1.50 5.06 2.17
CA LEU A 99 -1.98 4.35 3.35
C LEU A 99 -1.27 4.82 4.63
N ALA A 100 0.04 5.05 4.58
CA ALA A 100 0.78 5.60 5.73
C ALA A 100 0.28 6.99 6.13
N ARG A 101 -0.09 7.82 5.15
CA ARG A 101 -0.70 9.12 5.44
C ARG A 101 -2.11 8.98 6.01
N GLN A 102 -2.95 8.13 5.43
CA GLN A 102 -4.31 7.92 5.93
C GLN A 102 -4.32 7.34 7.35
N SER A 103 -3.42 6.41 7.69
CA SER A 103 -3.31 5.90 9.06
C SER A 103 -2.97 7.00 10.06
N TYR A 104 -2.10 7.93 9.67
CA TYR A 104 -1.73 9.08 10.50
C TYR A 104 -2.91 10.04 10.71
N ASP A 105 -3.65 10.34 9.64
CA ASP A 105 -4.81 11.22 9.70
C ASP A 105 -5.94 10.60 10.57
N LEU A 106 -6.13 9.27 10.50
CA LEU A 106 -7.08 8.52 11.34
C LEU A 106 -6.67 8.49 12.82
N ASP A 107 -5.39 8.30 13.12
CA ASP A 107 -4.86 8.32 14.49
C ASP A 107 -5.10 9.68 15.15
N ARG A 108 -4.80 10.76 14.42
CA ARG A 108 -5.07 12.15 14.86
C ARG A 108 -6.55 12.44 15.06
N LEU A 109 -7.41 11.84 14.26
CA LEU A 109 -8.86 11.96 14.45
C LEU A 109 -9.29 11.24 15.74
N GLY A 110 -8.76 10.04 16.00
CA GLY A 110 -8.99 9.29 17.23
C GLY A 110 -8.60 10.07 18.48
N GLU A 111 -7.40 10.65 18.51
CA GLU A 111 -6.92 11.50 19.61
C GLU A 111 -7.88 12.67 19.90
N ARG A 112 -8.38 13.33 18.85
CA ARG A 112 -9.32 14.45 18.99
C ARG A 112 -10.68 14.01 19.52
N LEU A 113 -11.16 12.83 19.12
CA LEU A 113 -12.42 12.28 19.62
C LEU A 113 -12.32 11.87 21.09
N THR A 114 -11.19 11.29 21.51
CA THR A 114 -10.95 10.93 22.93
C THR A 114 -10.73 12.17 23.80
N ALA A 115 -10.13 13.23 23.26
CA ALA A 115 -9.94 14.50 23.97
C ALA A 115 -11.24 15.31 24.12
N LEU A 116 -12.32 14.93 23.43
CA LEU A 116 -13.61 15.61 23.55
C LEU A 116 -14.23 15.32 24.94
N PRO A 117 -14.54 16.34 25.75
CA PRO A 117 -15.16 16.13 27.05
C PRO A 117 -16.55 15.51 26.86
N GLY A 118 -16.71 14.24 27.27
CA GLY A 118 -17.99 13.50 27.19
C GLY A 118 -17.95 12.19 26.39
N THR A 119 -16.85 11.87 25.68
CA THR A 119 -16.68 10.60 24.95
C THR A 119 -15.77 9.61 25.68
N THR A 120 -15.64 9.73 27.00
CA THR A 120 -15.27 8.57 27.80
C THR A 120 -16.44 7.60 27.69
N ALA A 121 -16.31 6.57 26.85
CA ALA A 121 -17.16 5.40 26.95
C ALA A 121 -16.98 4.90 28.37
N THR A 122 -17.88 5.32 29.26
CA THR A 122 -17.97 4.78 30.59
C THR A 122 -18.36 3.33 30.36
N THR A 123 -17.37 2.45 30.25
CA THR A 123 -17.51 1.07 30.71
C THR A 123 -17.73 1.16 32.22
N THR A 124 -18.87 1.72 32.61
CA THR A 124 -19.55 1.37 33.83
C THR A 124 -19.73 -0.14 33.66
N PRO A 125 -19.09 -0.98 34.50
CA PRO A 125 -19.46 -2.38 34.54
C PRO A 125 -20.98 -2.37 34.73
N LEU A 126 -21.72 -2.92 33.77
CA LEU A 126 -23.16 -3.10 33.96
C LEU A 126 -23.31 -3.76 35.34
N PRO A 127 -24.10 -3.18 36.27
CA PRO A 127 -24.35 -3.87 37.52
C PRO A 127 -24.90 -5.25 37.17
N GLU A 128 -24.11 -6.27 37.49
CA GLU A 128 -24.50 -7.67 37.46
C GLU A 128 -25.76 -7.77 38.34
N GLY A 129 -26.93 -7.90 37.70
CA GLY A 129 -28.20 -8.07 38.40
C GLY A 129 -29.32 -7.18 37.92
N ASP A 130 -29.93 -7.54 36.80
CA ASP A 130 -31.38 -7.45 36.68
C ASP A 130 -31.90 -8.57 35.77
N PRO A 131 -32.51 -9.64 36.32
CA PRO A 131 -33.11 -10.68 35.50
C PRO A 131 -34.33 -10.10 34.78
N ARG A 132 -34.11 -9.58 33.57
CA ARG A 132 -35.17 -9.23 32.63
C ARG A 132 -35.86 -10.50 32.15
N ASN A 133 -36.78 -11.03 32.95
CA ASN A 133 -37.76 -12.00 32.49
C ASN A 133 -39.09 -11.82 33.25
N GLY A 134 -39.78 -10.74 32.94
CA GLY A 134 -41.18 -10.50 33.33
C GLY A 134 -42.15 -11.30 32.46
N VAL A 135 -42.02 -12.63 32.43
CA VAL A 135 -43.11 -13.49 31.94
C VAL A 135 -44.09 -13.68 33.10
N PRO A 136 -45.36 -13.29 32.97
CA PRO A 136 -46.36 -13.60 33.98
C PRO A 136 -46.50 -15.11 34.12
N ARG A 137 -46.14 -15.66 35.28
CA ARG A 137 -46.41 -17.07 35.60
C ARG A 137 -47.91 -17.22 35.82
N THR A 138 -48.64 -17.67 34.80
CA THR A 138 -50.02 -18.11 34.95
C THR A 138 -50.01 -19.49 35.60
N ASP A 139 -50.14 -19.55 36.92
CA ASP A 139 -50.44 -20.81 37.61
C ASP A 139 -51.95 -21.11 37.47
N PRO A 140 -52.35 -22.33 37.07
CA PRO A 140 -53.76 -22.73 37.08
C PRO A 140 -54.24 -22.99 38.51
N ALA A 141 -55.47 -22.55 38.80
CA ALA A 141 -56.12 -22.63 40.10
C ALA A 141 -56.29 -24.07 40.62
N PRO A 142 -56.19 -24.30 41.94
CA PRO A 142 -56.54 -25.58 42.56
C PRO A 142 -58.06 -25.78 42.54
N ARG A 143 -58.48 -27.02 42.24
CA ARG A 143 -59.88 -27.49 42.27
C ARG A 143 -60.37 -27.69 43.69
#